data_AF-A6GD13-F1
#
_entry.id   AF-A6GD13-F1
#
_cell.length_a   1.000
_cell.length_b   1.000
_cell.length_c   1.000
_cell.angle_alpha   90.00
_cell.angle_beta   90.00
_cell.angle_gamma   90.00
#
_symmetry.space_group_name_H-M   'P 1'
#
loop_
_entity.id
_entity.type
_entity.pdbx_description
1 polymer ?
#
loop_
_entity_poly.entity_id
_entity_poly.type
_entity_poly.pdbx_seq_one_letter_code
_entity_poly.pdbx_strand_id
1 'polypeptide(L)'
;MTAGTPWARRCALLGALALGSLGCADDGPTGDDEVGAPETETSPETEGSGESTESTESTSTSTESAESTESTESTDSTETDTTESSETGGGPPPRLPLCGTAPPEGAELAPPLPTYAGECPGFIPGEMNVFDTGGGAREFILVAPTDIREGEELPVMFMYHWLGASANSFFNKAEVQYAADYYRFIAVIPEGREVEDLVPFKWPFAVSDLDFIMEEDFQMFDDVLACVAEQYSVDKECVSAMGVSAGAMFTSMLASRHGERLSSMISLSGGVGGLIKPWQAGGNVMPALVLWGGRDDFCILIDFAVASVELEEVLEANGHPVLECIHNCTHATPPFEVPEDQPELPTFAPAWEFMLAHPYWLEDGYSPYDDYDELPSPWPDWCAMGAGAAMERVGECGGSECQ
;
A
#
# COMPACT_ATOMS: atom_id res chain seq x y z
N MET A 1 -70.70 -18.71 -2.72
CA MET A 1 -70.67 -17.87 -1.50
C MET A 1 -69.28 -17.99 -0.91
N THR A 2 -68.63 -16.83 -0.71
CA THR A 2 -67.37 -16.54 0.05
C THR A 2 -66.11 -17.33 -0.34
N ALA A 3 -65.11 -16.81 -1.08
CA ALA A 3 -64.28 -15.59 -0.96
C ALA A 3 -63.26 -15.62 0.19
N GLY A 4 -61.97 -15.52 -0.16
CA GLY A 4 -60.82 -15.33 0.72
C GLY A 4 -59.55 -15.06 -0.10
N THR A 5 -59.17 -13.77 -0.16
CA THR A 5 -58.18 -13.13 -1.06
C THR A 5 -56.75 -13.19 -0.50
N PRO A 6 -55.69 -13.23 -1.34
CA PRO A 6 -54.30 -13.00 -0.91
C PRO A 6 -53.89 -11.51 -0.93
N TRP A 7 -52.88 -11.20 -0.11
CA TRP A 7 -52.36 -9.89 0.24
C TRP A 7 -51.65 -9.18 -0.94
N ALA A 8 -52.08 -7.95 -1.24
CA ALA A 8 -51.48 -7.09 -2.27
C ALA A 8 -50.34 -6.23 -1.72
N ARG A 9 -49.23 -6.18 -2.47
CA ARG A 9 -48.10 -5.25 -2.31
C ARG A 9 -48.56 -3.82 -2.63
N ARG A 10 -48.21 -2.86 -1.77
CA ARG A 10 -48.36 -1.41 -2.02
C ARG A 10 -47.02 -0.87 -2.54
N CYS A 11 -47.01 -0.42 -3.79
CA CYS A 11 -46.04 0.56 -4.27
C CYS A 11 -46.52 1.95 -3.89
N ALA A 12 -45.66 2.78 -3.31
CA ALA A 12 -45.90 4.21 -3.12
C ALA A 12 -45.05 4.99 -4.12
N LEU A 13 -45.75 5.82 -4.91
CA LEU A 13 -45.23 6.85 -5.81
C LEU A 13 -44.97 8.15 -5.03
N LEU A 14 -43.85 8.81 -5.34
CA LEU A 14 -43.57 10.26 -5.21
C LEU A 14 -42.38 10.51 -6.17
N GLY A 15 -42.30 11.49 -7.07
CA GLY A 15 -43.14 12.60 -7.50
C GLY A 15 -42.26 13.47 -8.40
N ALA A 16 -42.55 13.53 -9.71
CA ALA A 16 -41.81 14.34 -10.67
C ALA A 16 -42.36 15.77 -10.71
N LEU A 17 -41.49 16.78 -10.63
CA LEU A 17 -41.83 18.18 -10.86
C LEU A 17 -41.40 18.61 -12.27
N ALA A 18 -42.38 19.03 -13.06
CA ALA A 18 -42.21 19.73 -14.33
C ALA A 18 -42.63 21.20 -14.15
N LEU A 19 -41.84 22.12 -14.70
CA LEU A 19 -42.16 23.51 -15.02
C LEU A 19 -41.51 23.72 -16.40
N GLY A 20 -42.14 24.16 -17.49
CA GLY A 20 -43.36 24.95 -17.65
C GLY A 20 -43.01 26.05 -18.67
N SER A 21 -43.21 25.76 -19.95
CA SER A 21 -42.95 26.65 -21.09
C SER A 21 -44.16 27.52 -21.46
N LEU A 22 -43.98 28.83 -21.60
CA LEU A 22 -44.77 29.80 -22.39
C LEU A 22 -43.88 31.04 -22.55
N GLY A 23 -43.70 31.73 -23.67
CA GLY A 23 -44.29 31.69 -25.00
C GLY A 23 -43.61 32.77 -25.87
N CYS A 24 -43.92 32.71 -27.16
CA CYS A 24 -43.26 33.34 -28.31
C CYS A 24 -43.19 34.87 -28.36
N ALA A 25 -42.18 35.40 -29.06
CA ALA A 25 -42.35 36.47 -30.06
C ALA A 25 -41.22 36.42 -31.10
N ASP A 26 -41.65 36.63 -32.34
CA ASP A 26 -40.98 36.48 -33.64
C ASP A 26 -40.38 37.83 -34.08
N ASP A 27 -39.27 37.82 -34.83
CA ASP A 27 -38.91 38.80 -35.87
C ASP A 27 -37.61 38.35 -36.58
N GLY A 28 -37.72 38.03 -37.88
CA GLY A 28 -36.59 37.67 -38.76
C GLY A 28 -35.89 38.89 -39.40
N PRO A 29 -35.36 38.77 -40.63
CA PRO A 29 -34.05 38.17 -40.93
C PRO A 29 -33.15 39.09 -41.81
N THR A 30 -31.83 38.86 -41.81
CA THR A 30 -30.82 39.14 -42.88
C THR A 30 -29.43 38.73 -42.33
N GLY A 31 -28.43 38.21 -43.03
CA GLY A 31 -28.16 37.85 -44.42
C GLY A 31 -26.69 37.37 -44.51
N ASP A 32 -26.48 36.29 -45.28
CA ASP A 32 -25.34 35.80 -46.08
C ASP A 32 -23.84 36.02 -45.76
N ASP A 33 -23.08 35.02 -46.26
CA ASP A 33 -21.64 34.93 -46.64
C ASP A 33 -20.63 34.55 -45.52
N GLU A 34 -19.65 33.65 -45.68
CA GLU A 34 -19.17 32.84 -46.80
C GLU A 34 -18.22 31.72 -46.28
N VAL A 35 -17.83 30.82 -47.19
CA VAL A 35 -17.10 29.55 -47.04
C VAL A 35 -15.57 29.75 -46.92
N GLY A 36 -14.86 28.80 -46.28
CA GLY A 36 -13.43 28.58 -46.57
C GLY A 36 -12.65 27.73 -45.55
N ALA A 37 -12.20 26.55 -45.97
CA ALA A 37 -11.19 25.73 -45.29
C ALA A 37 -9.87 25.75 -46.12
N PRO A 38 -8.79 25.04 -45.72
CA PRO A 38 -7.55 25.58 -45.16
C PRO A 38 -6.35 25.57 -46.13
N GLU A 39 -5.25 26.25 -45.79
CA GLU A 39 -3.96 26.13 -46.49
C GLU A 39 -2.76 25.91 -45.54
N THR A 40 -1.96 24.93 -45.96
CA THR A 40 -0.55 24.59 -45.68
C THR A 40 0.44 25.70 -46.05
N GLU A 41 1.67 25.65 -45.48
CA GLU A 41 3.00 25.83 -46.14
C GLU A 41 4.13 25.75 -45.06
N THR A 42 4.99 24.72 -45.03
CA THR A 42 6.31 24.52 -45.69
C THR A 42 7.52 25.30 -45.15
N SER A 43 8.58 24.53 -44.87
CA SER A 43 9.95 24.89 -44.41
C SER A 43 10.76 25.70 -45.44
N PRO A 44 12.03 26.05 -45.12
CA PRO A 44 13.11 25.24 -45.70
C PRO A 44 14.35 24.98 -44.81
N GLU A 45 15.04 23.91 -45.21
CA GLU A 45 16.33 23.38 -44.76
C GLU A 45 17.53 24.23 -45.24
N THR A 46 18.73 24.02 -44.66
CA THR A 46 19.96 23.77 -45.45
C THR A 46 21.06 23.07 -44.62
N GLU A 47 21.46 21.90 -45.11
CA GLU A 47 22.78 21.24 -45.29
C GLU A 47 24.07 21.80 -44.61
N GLY A 48 25.11 21.01 -44.30
CA GLY A 48 25.37 19.59 -44.57
C GLY A 48 26.84 19.17 -44.34
N SER A 49 27.07 17.86 -44.58
CA SER A 49 28.31 17.15 -45.01
C SER A 49 29.53 17.07 -44.04
N GLY A 50 30.26 15.94 -43.91
CA GLY A 50 30.18 14.65 -44.60
C GLY A 50 31.21 13.59 -44.13
N GLU A 51 30.99 12.37 -44.65
CA GLU A 51 31.83 11.17 -44.92
C GLU A 51 33.09 10.84 -44.08
N SER A 52 33.19 9.68 -43.40
CA SER A 52 33.32 8.25 -43.83
C SER A 52 34.77 7.80 -44.09
N THR A 53 35.22 6.72 -43.44
CA THR A 53 35.86 5.51 -44.04
C THR A 53 36.40 4.50 -42.99
N GLU A 54 36.34 3.22 -43.39
CA GLU A 54 36.77 1.96 -42.76
C GLU A 54 38.26 1.85 -42.35
N SER A 55 38.59 0.93 -41.41
CA SER A 55 39.28 -0.36 -41.69
C SER A 55 40.07 -0.93 -40.49
N THR A 56 39.77 -2.21 -40.15
CA THR A 56 40.66 -3.34 -39.74
C THR A 56 41.55 -3.36 -38.48
N GLU A 57 41.32 -4.44 -37.70
CA GLU A 57 42.24 -5.37 -37.00
C GLU A 57 43.53 -4.88 -36.32
N SER A 58 43.70 -5.25 -35.04
CA SER A 58 44.72 -6.23 -34.64
C SER A 58 44.55 -6.75 -33.20
N THR A 59 44.84 -8.03 -33.10
CA THR A 59 44.92 -8.96 -31.98
C THR A 59 45.86 -8.53 -30.85
N SER A 60 45.52 -8.88 -29.61
CA SER A 60 46.51 -9.42 -28.66
C SER A 60 45.84 -10.34 -27.63
N THR A 61 46.13 -11.62 -27.81
CA THR A 61 45.95 -12.73 -26.89
C THR A 61 46.84 -12.57 -25.65
N SER A 62 46.34 -12.95 -24.48
CA SER A 62 47.12 -13.66 -23.46
C SER A 62 46.19 -14.47 -22.57
N THR A 63 46.32 -15.77 -22.73
CA THR A 63 45.73 -16.87 -21.97
C THR A 63 46.76 -17.35 -20.97
N GLU A 64 46.34 -17.71 -19.74
CA GLU A 64 46.71 -18.93 -18.98
C GLU A 64 46.06 -18.83 -17.59
N SER A 65 45.05 -19.65 -17.28
CA SER A 65 45.10 -21.02 -16.71
C SER A 65 45.28 -20.99 -15.18
N ALA A 66 44.26 -21.29 -14.37
CA ALA A 66 43.63 -22.58 -14.05
C ALA A 66 44.26 -23.27 -12.81
N GLU A 67 43.41 -23.56 -11.83
CA GLU A 67 43.35 -24.71 -10.88
C GLU A 67 42.71 -24.23 -9.56
N SER A 68 41.44 -24.54 -9.26
CA SER A 68 40.90 -25.78 -8.68
C SER A 68 41.49 -26.18 -7.33
N THR A 69 40.67 -26.13 -6.27
CA THR A 69 40.58 -27.24 -5.30
C THR A 69 39.25 -27.20 -4.56
N GLU A 70 38.51 -28.28 -4.74
CA GLU A 70 37.40 -28.77 -3.92
C GLU A 70 38.00 -29.55 -2.74
N SER A 71 37.41 -29.48 -1.54
CA SER A 71 37.33 -30.60 -0.57
C SER A 71 36.50 -30.22 0.66
N THR A 72 35.47 -31.04 0.87
CA THR A 72 34.60 -31.30 2.03
C THR A 72 35.28 -31.49 3.38
N GLU A 73 34.61 -31.13 4.48
CA GLU A 73 34.33 -32.04 5.60
C GLU A 73 33.22 -31.53 6.54
N SER A 74 32.44 -32.48 7.05
CA SER A 74 31.30 -32.34 7.98
C SER A 74 31.72 -32.63 9.43
N THR A 75 31.11 -31.94 10.41
CA THR A 75 30.86 -32.41 11.79
C THR A 75 29.88 -31.41 12.43
N ASP A 76 28.62 -31.75 12.65
CA ASP A 76 28.04 -32.51 13.79
C ASP A 76 27.82 -31.66 15.05
N SER A 77 26.53 -31.34 15.25
CA SER A 77 25.75 -31.30 16.49
C SER A 77 26.35 -30.73 17.77
N THR A 78 25.75 -29.66 18.30
CA THR A 78 25.08 -29.75 19.62
C THR A 78 24.02 -28.67 19.76
N GLU A 79 22.76 -29.09 19.74
CA GLU A 79 21.66 -28.40 20.40
C GLU A 79 22.03 -28.18 21.87
N THR A 80 21.73 -26.99 22.38
CA THR A 80 21.37 -26.85 23.79
C THR A 80 20.16 -25.94 23.82
N ASP A 81 19.00 -26.58 23.74
CA ASP A 81 17.74 -26.04 24.24
C ASP A 81 17.94 -25.63 25.69
N THR A 82 18.05 -24.33 25.93
CA THR A 82 17.63 -23.75 27.20
C THR A 82 16.22 -23.24 27.01
N THR A 83 15.28 -24.11 27.40
CA THR A 83 13.92 -23.76 27.76
C THR A 83 13.99 -22.75 28.89
N GLU A 84 13.81 -21.46 28.57
CA GLU A 84 13.55 -20.44 29.57
C GLU A 84 12.08 -20.04 29.49
N SER A 85 11.34 -20.52 30.47
CA SER A 85 9.94 -20.20 30.69
C SER A 85 9.81 -18.74 31.11
N SER A 86 9.00 -17.99 30.36
CA SER A 86 8.17 -16.86 30.80
C SER A 86 8.53 -16.24 32.16
N GLU A 87 9.45 -15.27 32.15
CA GLU A 87 9.48 -14.20 33.14
C GLU A 87 9.25 -12.87 32.42
N THR A 88 8.17 -12.20 32.79
CA THR A 88 7.85 -10.84 32.37
C THR A 88 8.94 -9.87 32.89
N GLY A 89 9.71 -9.29 31.96
CA GLY A 89 10.47 -8.04 32.15
C GLY A 89 11.95 -8.20 32.52
N GLY A 90 12.85 -7.92 31.57
CA GLY A 90 14.27 -7.64 31.83
C GLY A 90 15.30 -8.23 30.87
N GLY A 91 14.89 -8.79 29.73
CA GLY A 91 15.80 -9.20 28.66
C GLY A 91 16.24 -8.02 27.78
N PRO A 92 17.34 -8.14 27.02
CA PRO A 92 17.61 -7.19 25.94
C PRO A 92 16.46 -7.22 24.92
N PRO A 93 16.21 -6.10 24.20
CA PRO A 93 15.16 -6.06 23.19
C PRO A 93 15.35 -7.14 22.12
N PRO A 94 14.26 -7.60 21.48
CA PRO A 94 14.33 -8.62 20.44
C PRO A 94 15.10 -8.09 19.24
N ARG A 95 15.89 -8.95 18.60
CA ARG A 95 16.57 -8.60 17.36
C ARG A 95 15.55 -8.57 16.21
N LEU A 96 15.40 -7.41 15.58
CA LEU A 96 14.55 -7.22 14.41
C LEU A 96 15.32 -7.52 13.10
N PRO A 97 14.61 -7.88 12.01
CA PRO A 97 13.16 -8.14 11.90
C PRO A 97 12.72 -9.49 12.50
N LEU A 98 11.41 -9.66 12.76
CA LEU A 98 10.80 -10.91 13.26
C LEU A 98 10.07 -11.71 12.17
N CYS A 99 9.67 -11.08 11.07
CA CYS A 99 9.18 -11.78 9.89
C CYS A 99 10.20 -12.80 9.37
N GLY A 100 9.73 -13.96 8.90
CA GLY A 100 10.57 -15.10 8.54
C GLY A 100 11.22 -15.85 9.71
N THR A 101 10.96 -15.47 10.97
CA THR A 101 11.36 -16.27 12.13
C THR A 101 10.28 -17.27 12.53
N ALA A 102 10.70 -18.36 13.19
CA ALA A 102 9.76 -19.39 13.61
C ALA A 102 8.81 -18.85 14.70
N PRO A 103 7.48 -19.02 14.56
CA PRO A 103 6.53 -18.63 15.59
C PRO A 103 6.82 -19.34 16.93
N PRO A 104 6.67 -18.66 18.07
CA PRO A 104 6.79 -19.29 19.38
C PRO A 104 5.80 -20.45 19.56
N GLU A 105 6.16 -21.43 20.42
CA GLU A 105 5.28 -22.55 20.70
C GLU A 105 3.95 -22.07 21.30
N GLY A 106 2.85 -22.43 20.64
CA GLY A 106 1.50 -22.08 21.10
C GLY A 106 1.00 -20.69 20.68
N ALA A 107 1.79 -19.93 19.91
CA ALA A 107 1.33 -18.67 19.36
C ALA A 107 0.16 -18.86 18.36
N GLU A 108 -0.74 -17.88 18.31
CA GLU A 108 -1.77 -17.83 17.27
C GLU A 108 -1.11 -17.58 15.91
N LEU A 109 -1.55 -18.28 14.87
CA LEU A 109 -0.98 -18.18 13.54
C LEU A 109 -1.99 -17.58 12.58
N ALA A 110 -1.49 -16.91 11.54
CA ALA A 110 -2.32 -16.38 10.48
C ALA A 110 -3.21 -17.48 9.87
N PRO A 111 -4.44 -17.15 9.43
CA PRO A 111 -5.24 -18.07 8.65
C PRO A 111 -4.46 -18.60 7.43
N PRO A 112 -4.84 -19.76 6.88
CA PRO A 112 -4.29 -20.19 5.59
C PRO A 112 -4.45 -19.10 4.52
N LEU A 113 -3.48 -19.03 3.62
CA LEU A 113 -3.54 -18.16 2.45
C LEU A 113 -4.85 -18.43 1.68
N PRO A 114 -5.47 -17.38 1.10
CA PRO A 114 -6.70 -17.53 0.37
C PRO A 114 -6.50 -18.44 -0.86
N THR A 115 -7.60 -18.98 -1.37
CA THR A 115 -7.62 -19.75 -2.61
C THR A 115 -8.44 -19.00 -3.64
N TYR A 116 -7.90 -18.84 -4.85
CA TYR A 116 -8.64 -18.28 -5.96
C TYR A 116 -9.50 -19.37 -6.63
N ALA A 117 -10.75 -19.04 -6.97
CA ALA A 117 -11.68 -20.01 -7.58
C ALA A 117 -11.40 -20.28 -9.06
N GLY A 118 -10.69 -19.37 -9.72
CA GLY A 118 -10.29 -19.48 -11.13
C GLY A 118 -8.90 -20.09 -11.29
N GLU A 119 -8.31 -19.88 -12.47
CA GLU A 119 -6.91 -20.23 -12.75
C GLU A 119 -6.06 -18.97 -12.56
N CYS A 120 -5.05 -19.05 -11.71
CA CYS A 120 -4.14 -17.93 -11.50
C CYS A 120 -3.31 -17.66 -12.76
N PRO A 121 -3.36 -16.45 -13.34
CA PRO A 121 -2.47 -16.11 -14.43
C PRO A 121 -1.04 -15.96 -13.90
N GLY A 122 -0.05 -16.12 -14.78
CA GLY A 122 1.34 -15.79 -14.43
C GLY A 122 1.52 -14.28 -14.40
N PHE A 123 1.65 -13.71 -13.20
CA PHE A 123 1.91 -12.29 -13.04
C PHE A 123 3.36 -11.98 -13.38
N ILE A 124 3.59 -10.85 -14.04
CA ILE A 124 4.93 -10.39 -14.45
C ILE A 124 5.38 -9.31 -13.47
N PRO A 125 6.44 -9.54 -12.66
CA PRO A 125 6.97 -8.51 -11.77
C PRO A 125 7.48 -7.28 -12.51
N GLY A 126 7.27 -6.11 -11.94
CA GLY A 126 7.66 -4.81 -12.50
C GLY A 126 6.76 -4.30 -13.62
N GLU A 127 5.77 -5.08 -14.05
CA GLU A 127 4.81 -4.70 -15.09
C GLU A 127 3.41 -4.50 -14.52
N MET A 128 2.57 -3.75 -15.26
CA MET A 128 1.14 -3.66 -14.96
C MET A 128 0.45 -4.97 -15.36
N ASN A 129 -0.13 -5.66 -14.39
CA ASN A 129 -0.89 -6.88 -14.57
C ASN A 129 -2.38 -6.55 -14.60
N VAL A 130 -3.13 -7.23 -15.46
CA VAL A 130 -4.60 -7.17 -15.51
C VAL A 130 -5.13 -8.52 -15.05
N PHE A 131 -6.06 -8.52 -14.09
CA PHE A 131 -6.57 -9.74 -13.49
C PHE A 131 -8.08 -9.67 -13.27
N ASP A 132 -8.80 -10.68 -13.76
CA ASP A 132 -10.23 -10.85 -13.53
C ASP A 132 -10.49 -11.45 -12.14
N THR A 133 -10.68 -10.58 -11.16
CA THR A 133 -11.02 -10.99 -9.78
C THR A 133 -12.51 -11.30 -9.65
N GLY A 134 -12.93 -11.87 -8.53
CA GLY A 134 -14.35 -11.97 -8.16
C GLY A 134 -15.04 -10.61 -8.09
N GLY A 135 -14.28 -9.53 -7.87
CA GLY A 135 -14.73 -8.14 -7.89
C GLY A 135 -14.66 -7.43 -9.24
N GLY A 136 -14.35 -8.15 -10.33
CA GLY A 136 -14.17 -7.60 -11.67
C GLY A 136 -12.71 -7.47 -12.10
N ALA A 137 -12.50 -6.97 -13.32
CA ALA A 137 -11.17 -6.76 -13.87
C ALA A 137 -10.44 -5.65 -13.10
N ARG A 138 -9.23 -5.96 -12.62
CA ARG A 138 -8.39 -5.06 -11.83
C ARG A 138 -6.98 -5.00 -12.37
N GLU A 139 -6.33 -3.87 -12.14
CA GLU A 139 -4.95 -3.62 -12.53
C GLU A 139 -4.07 -3.46 -11.29
N PHE A 140 -2.85 -3.98 -11.34
CA PHE A 140 -1.87 -3.81 -10.27
C PHE A 140 -0.44 -4.08 -10.76
N ILE A 141 0.54 -3.50 -10.06
CA ILE A 141 1.95 -3.85 -10.24
C ILE A 141 2.32 -4.87 -9.16
N LEU A 142 2.86 -6.01 -9.59
CA LEU A 142 3.54 -6.95 -8.70
C LEU A 142 5.03 -6.60 -8.68
N VAL A 143 5.64 -6.58 -7.51
CA VAL A 143 7.09 -6.41 -7.35
C VAL A 143 7.59 -7.57 -6.51
N ALA A 144 8.67 -8.20 -6.95
CA ALA A 144 9.35 -9.22 -6.19
C ALA A 144 10.86 -8.98 -6.26
N PRO A 145 11.65 -9.53 -5.34
CA PRO A 145 13.10 -9.42 -5.43
C PRO A 145 13.61 -10.00 -6.75
N THR A 146 14.64 -9.39 -7.33
CA THR A 146 15.19 -9.80 -8.64
C THR A 146 16.03 -11.07 -8.59
N ASP A 147 16.45 -11.48 -7.39
CA ASP A 147 17.32 -12.63 -7.11
C ASP A 147 16.74 -13.55 -6.01
N ILE A 148 15.44 -13.90 -6.11
CA ILE A 148 14.79 -14.83 -5.17
C ILE A 148 15.57 -16.15 -5.09
N ARG A 149 15.83 -16.57 -3.85
CA ARG A 149 16.59 -17.79 -3.55
C ARG A 149 15.67 -18.99 -3.44
N GLU A 150 16.20 -20.17 -3.71
CA GLU A 150 15.45 -21.41 -3.53
C GLU A 150 15.03 -21.57 -2.06
N GLY A 151 13.73 -21.78 -1.83
CA GLY A 151 13.17 -21.94 -0.49
C GLY A 151 12.99 -20.64 0.30
N GLU A 152 13.18 -19.47 -0.32
CA GLU A 152 12.94 -18.19 0.35
C GLU A 152 11.42 -17.93 0.50
N GLU A 153 10.96 -17.80 1.74
CA GLU A 153 9.60 -17.38 2.08
C GLU A 153 9.58 -15.86 2.28
N LEU A 154 8.73 -15.16 1.52
CA LEU A 154 8.74 -13.70 1.43
C LEU A 154 7.49 -13.09 2.09
N PRO A 155 7.66 -12.08 2.95
CA PRO A 155 6.58 -11.19 3.38
C PRO A 155 5.88 -10.52 2.19
N VAL A 156 4.62 -10.12 2.35
CA VAL A 156 3.83 -9.45 1.32
C VAL A 156 3.30 -8.12 1.85
N MET A 157 3.46 -7.05 1.05
CA MET A 157 2.88 -5.75 1.33
C MET A 157 1.94 -5.30 0.22
N PHE A 158 0.70 -4.98 0.57
CA PHE A 158 -0.22 -4.27 -0.31
C PHE A 158 -0.06 -2.75 -0.14
N MET A 159 0.08 -2.01 -1.25
CA MET A 159 0.39 -0.58 -1.24
C MET A 159 -0.66 0.22 -2.04
N TYR A 160 -1.46 1.02 -1.34
CA TYR A 160 -2.57 1.78 -1.92
C TYR A 160 -2.20 3.26 -2.11
N HIS A 161 -2.23 3.75 -3.35
CA HIS A 161 -1.78 5.10 -3.69
C HIS A 161 -2.76 6.20 -3.33
N TRP A 162 -2.26 7.44 -3.33
CA TRP A 162 -3.04 8.65 -3.03
C TRP A 162 -3.89 9.10 -4.22
N LEU A 163 -4.76 10.08 -3.98
CA LEU A 163 -5.62 10.65 -5.02
C LEU A 163 -4.80 11.41 -6.07
N GLY A 164 -5.13 11.24 -7.35
CA GLY A 164 -4.40 11.88 -8.46
C GLY A 164 -3.09 11.19 -8.84
N ALA A 165 -2.76 10.06 -8.18
CA ALA A 165 -1.61 9.23 -8.48
C ALA A 165 -2.00 7.99 -9.30
N SER A 166 -1.05 7.06 -9.40
CA SER A 166 -1.20 5.72 -9.98
C SER A 166 -0.31 4.73 -9.23
N ALA A 167 -0.49 3.43 -9.47
CA ALA A 167 0.38 2.37 -8.96
C ALA A 167 1.86 2.64 -9.33
N ASN A 168 2.10 3.09 -10.57
CA ASN A 168 3.45 3.45 -11.03
C ASN A 168 4.00 4.68 -10.29
N SER A 169 3.16 5.64 -9.90
CA SER A 169 3.60 6.79 -9.10
C SER A 169 4.09 6.35 -7.72
N PHE A 170 3.36 5.43 -7.06
CA PHE A 170 3.79 4.83 -5.80
C PHE A 170 5.10 4.05 -5.97
N PHE A 171 5.13 3.12 -6.95
CA PHE A 171 6.30 2.29 -7.26
C PHE A 171 7.59 3.12 -7.35
N ASN A 172 7.56 4.24 -8.09
CA ASN A 172 8.72 5.09 -8.27
C ASN A 172 9.03 5.96 -7.04
N LYS A 173 8.01 6.57 -6.43
CA LYS A 173 8.19 7.49 -5.28
C LYS A 173 8.75 6.76 -4.06
N ALA A 174 8.30 5.53 -3.80
CA ALA A 174 8.73 4.72 -2.67
C ALA A 174 9.91 3.79 -2.99
N GLU A 175 10.51 3.91 -4.19
CA GLU A 175 11.66 3.11 -4.62
C GLU A 175 11.42 1.59 -4.47
N VAL A 176 10.20 1.13 -4.78
CA VAL A 176 9.69 -0.16 -4.29
C VAL A 176 10.53 -1.35 -4.77
N GLN A 177 11.06 -1.33 -6.00
CA GLN A 177 11.96 -2.39 -6.45
C GLN A 177 13.24 -2.46 -5.61
N TYR A 178 13.85 -1.30 -5.33
CA TYR A 178 15.06 -1.23 -4.50
C TYR A 178 14.77 -1.71 -3.08
N ALA A 179 13.65 -1.30 -2.50
CA ALA A 179 13.20 -1.76 -1.20
C ALA A 179 12.94 -3.27 -1.19
N ALA A 180 12.26 -3.83 -2.19
CA ALA A 180 11.99 -5.27 -2.30
C ALA A 180 13.28 -6.09 -2.41
N ASP A 181 14.26 -5.63 -3.19
CA ASP A 181 15.57 -6.27 -3.31
C ASP A 181 16.34 -6.24 -1.98
N TYR A 182 16.32 -5.10 -1.28
CA TYR A 182 17.04 -4.88 -0.03
C TYR A 182 16.42 -5.63 1.16
N TYR A 183 15.12 -5.43 1.38
CA TYR A 183 14.37 -5.93 2.54
C TYR A 183 13.73 -7.29 2.32
N ARG A 184 13.80 -7.85 1.10
CA ARG A 184 13.32 -9.19 0.76
C ARG A 184 11.83 -9.38 1.00
N PHE A 185 10.99 -8.62 0.29
CA PHE A 185 9.53 -8.76 0.36
C PHE A 185 8.90 -8.65 -1.04
N ILE A 186 7.66 -9.13 -1.16
CA ILE A 186 6.82 -8.96 -2.34
C ILE A 186 5.92 -7.74 -2.12
N ALA A 187 5.87 -6.82 -3.07
CA ALA A 187 4.92 -5.72 -3.06
C ALA A 187 3.81 -5.98 -4.07
N VAL A 188 2.58 -5.68 -3.69
CA VAL A 188 1.43 -5.59 -4.59
C VAL A 188 0.94 -4.15 -4.55
N ILE A 189 0.92 -3.49 -5.70
CA ILE A 189 0.52 -2.08 -5.80
C ILE A 189 -0.71 -1.99 -6.71
N PRO A 190 -1.94 -2.10 -6.16
CA PRO A 190 -3.16 -1.96 -6.93
C PRO A 190 -3.27 -0.59 -7.60
N GLU A 191 -3.82 -0.56 -8.81
CA GLU A 191 -4.29 0.66 -9.45
C GLU A 191 -5.70 0.98 -8.95
N GLY A 192 -5.90 2.24 -8.59
CA GLY A 192 -7.17 2.76 -8.09
C GLY A 192 -8.23 2.83 -9.18
N ARG A 193 -9.49 2.61 -8.80
CA ARG A 193 -10.63 2.60 -9.71
C ARG A 193 -10.85 3.95 -10.41
N GLU A 194 -11.54 3.96 -11.53
CA GLU A 194 -11.90 5.22 -12.17
C GLU A 194 -13.17 5.84 -11.57
N VAL A 195 -13.36 7.14 -11.78
CA VAL A 195 -14.53 7.87 -11.23
C VAL A 195 -15.83 7.28 -11.78
N GLU A 196 -15.79 6.80 -13.01
CA GLU A 196 -16.89 6.12 -13.71
C GLU A 196 -17.33 4.82 -13.02
N ASP A 197 -16.49 4.24 -12.16
CA ASP A 197 -16.79 3.06 -11.35
C ASP A 197 -17.55 3.40 -10.06
N LEU A 198 -18.05 4.65 -9.94
CA LEU A 198 -18.75 5.19 -8.77
C LEU A 198 -17.86 5.35 -7.52
N VAL A 199 -16.53 5.38 -7.70
CA VAL A 199 -15.55 5.59 -6.63
C VAL A 199 -14.77 6.88 -6.92
N PRO A 200 -15.27 8.05 -6.49
CA PRO A 200 -14.70 9.34 -6.88
C PRO A 200 -13.28 9.57 -6.35
N PHE A 201 -12.84 8.80 -5.36
CA PHE A 201 -11.56 8.96 -4.69
C PHE A 201 -10.59 7.79 -4.93
N LYS A 202 -10.73 7.08 -6.07
CA LYS A 202 -9.95 5.89 -6.45
C LYS A 202 -10.19 4.64 -5.58
N TRP A 203 -10.50 4.81 -4.29
CA TRP A 203 -10.73 3.73 -3.32
C TRP A 203 -12.04 3.95 -2.53
N PRO A 204 -12.80 2.87 -2.23
CA PRO A 204 -14.08 2.98 -1.53
C PRO A 204 -13.89 3.09 0.01
N PHE A 205 -13.72 4.31 0.51
CA PHE A 205 -13.59 4.60 1.96
C PHE A 205 -14.64 5.58 2.49
N ALA A 206 -15.27 6.36 1.62
CA ALA A 206 -16.13 7.44 2.03
C ALA A 206 -17.44 6.91 2.60
N VAL A 207 -18.08 7.65 3.51
CA VAL A 207 -19.38 7.28 4.08
C VAL A 207 -20.47 7.10 3.02
N SER A 208 -20.32 7.74 1.86
CA SER A 208 -21.21 7.63 0.70
C SER A 208 -20.95 6.42 -0.18
N ASP A 209 -19.78 5.79 -0.07
CA ASP A 209 -19.41 4.67 -0.93
C ASP A 209 -20.22 3.43 -0.56
N LEU A 210 -20.56 2.64 -1.58
CA LEU A 210 -21.41 1.47 -1.45
C LEU A 210 -20.58 0.30 -0.93
N ASP A 211 -21.05 -0.37 0.12
CA ASP A 211 -20.28 -1.45 0.78
C ASP A 211 -19.96 -2.62 -0.17
N PHE A 212 -20.79 -2.88 -1.18
CA PHE A 212 -20.49 -3.95 -2.14
C PHE A 212 -19.30 -3.62 -3.06
N ILE A 213 -19.03 -2.34 -3.35
CA ILE A 213 -17.84 -1.94 -4.14
C ILE A 213 -16.58 -2.16 -3.30
N MET A 214 -16.67 -1.86 -2.01
CA MET A 214 -15.59 -2.13 -1.06
C MET A 214 -15.31 -3.63 -0.93
N GLU A 215 -16.36 -4.46 -0.89
CA GLU A 215 -16.22 -5.92 -0.90
C GLU A 215 -15.50 -6.45 -2.16
N GLU A 216 -15.72 -5.84 -3.33
CA GLU A 216 -14.99 -6.20 -4.55
C GLU A 216 -13.48 -5.89 -4.44
N ASP A 217 -13.09 -4.80 -3.75
CA ASP A 217 -11.68 -4.50 -3.48
C ASP A 217 -11.06 -5.45 -2.43
N PHE A 218 -11.85 -5.92 -1.46
CA PHE A 218 -11.42 -6.98 -0.53
C PHE A 218 -11.24 -8.32 -1.25
N GLN A 219 -12.15 -8.66 -2.17
CA GLN A 219 -11.99 -9.83 -3.02
C GLN A 219 -10.76 -9.73 -3.92
N MET A 220 -10.43 -8.54 -4.43
CA MET A 220 -9.17 -8.33 -5.16
C MET A 220 -7.96 -8.63 -4.27
N PHE A 221 -7.94 -8.15 -3.02
CA PHE A 221 -6.86 -8.45 -2.08
C PHE A 221 -6.66 -9.95 -1.91
N ASP A 222 -7.73 -10.70 -1.65
CA ASP A 222 -7.67 -12.16 -1.47
C ASP A 222 -7.25 -12.89 -2.76
N ASP A 223 -7.83 -12.53 -3.90
CA ASP A 223 -7.56 -13.19 -5.18
C ASP A 223 -6.12 -12.96 -5.63
N VAL A 224 -5.59 -11.74 -5.47
CA VAL A 224 -4.20 -11.43 -5.81
C VAL A 224 -3.26 -12.14 -4.83
N LEU A 225 -3.53 -12.12 -3.53
CA LEU A 225 -2.70 -12.81 -2.55
C LEU A 225 -2.66 -14.32 -2.81
N ALA A 226 -3.80 -14.93 -3.17
CA ALA A 226 -3.87 -16.35 -3.54
C ALA A 226 -2.97 -16.66 -4.73
N CYS A 227 -3.05 -15.87 -5.80
CA CYS A 227 -2.26 -16.10 -7.00
C CYS A 227 -0.78 -15.75 -6.85
N VAL A 228 -0.44 -14.77 -6.02
CA VAL A 228 0.95 -14.53 -5.59
C VAL A 228 1.49 -15.74 -4.84
N ALA A 229 0.70 -16.36 -3.95
CA ALA A 229 1.09 -17.55 -3.21
C ALA A 229 1.21 -18.84 -4.07
N GLU A 230 0.56 -18.88 -5.23
CA GLU A 230 0.80 -19.96 -6.21
C GLU A 230 2.10 -19.76 -6.99
N GLN A 231 2.54 -18.51 -7.17
CA GLN A 231 3.72 -18.15 -7.94
C GLN A 231 4.99 -18.06 -7.08
N TYR A 232 4.86 -17.70 -5.80
CA TYR A 232 5.96 -17.50 -4.85
C TYR A 232 5.68 -18.17 -3.51
N SER A 233 6.75 -18.53 -2.79
CA SER A 233 6.66 -18.92 -1.39
C SER A 233 6.40 -17.67 -0.53
N VAL A 234 5.18 -17.55 0.00
CA VAL A 234 4.73 -16.41 0.80
C VAL A 234 4.79 -16.74 2.29
N ASP A 235 5.41 -15.86 3.08
CA ASP A 235 5.28 -15.87 4.54
C ASP A 235 3.90 -15.36 4.93
N LYS A 236 2.98 -16.29 5.20
CA LYS A 236 1.60 -15.96 5.58
C LYS A 236 1.50 -15.24 6.93
N GLU A 237 2.53 -15.33 7.77
CA GLU A 237 2.58 -14.60 9.03
C GLU A 237 2.94 -13.13 8.81
N CYS A 238 3.37 -12.73 7.61
CA CYS A 238 3.84 -11.37 7.32
C CYS A 238 3.17 -10.77 6.08
N VAL A 239 1.84 -10.74 6.09
CA VAL A 239 1.04 -9.99 5.11
C VAL A 239 0.63 -8.66 5.74
N SER A 240 1.00 -7.55 5.13
CA SER A 240 0.72 -6.20 5.62
C SER A 240 0.07 -5.32 4.55
N ALA A 241 -0.58 -4.25 4.97
CA ALA A 241 -1.15 -3.26 4.07
C ALA A 241 -0.69 -1.86 4.45
N MET A 242 -0.38 -1.05 3.44
CA MET A 242 -0.05 0.36 3.60
C MET A 242 -0.81 1.22 2.61
N GLY A 243 -1.03 2.47 2.96
CA GLY A 243 -1.55 3.44 2.01
C GLY A 243 -1.15 4.86 2.33
N VAL A 244 -1.40 5.74 1.36
CA VAL A 244 -1.19 7.20 1.46
C VAL A 244 -2.49 7.93 1.17
N SER A 245 -2.89 8.90 2.01
CA SER A 245 -4.08 9.73 1.77
C SER A 245 -5.35 8.89 1.51
N ALA A 246 -5.95 8.98 0.33
CA ALA A 246 -7.05 8.11 -0.12
C ALA A 246 -6.78 6.62 0.09
N GLY A 247 -5.56 6.15 -0.22
CA GLY A 247 -5.17 4.77 -0.01
C GLY A 247 -5.00 4.41 1.47
N ALA A 248 -4.59 5.35 2.32
CA ALA A 248 -4.46 5.13 3.77
C ALA A 248 -5.85 5.00 4.45
N MET A 249 -6.82 5.79 4.00
CA MET A 249 -8.21 5.68 4.45
C MET A 249 -8.82 4.33 4.01
N PHE A 250 -8.53 3.87 2.79
CA PHE A 250 -8.92 2.52 2.36
C PHE A 250 -8.18 1.41 3.11
N THR A 251 -6.89 1.59 3.42
CA THR A 251 -6.11 0.65 4.26
C THR A 251 -6.77 0.48 5.62
N SER A 252 -7.31 1.56 6.20
CA SER A 252 -8.11 1.50 7.44
C SER A 252 -9.40 0.69 7.25
N MET A 253 -10.03 0.75 6.07
CA MET A 253 -11.22 -0.04 5.77
C MET A 253 -10.89 -1.53 5.65
N LEU A 254 -9.80 -1.85 4.95
CA LEU A 254 -9.30 -3.21 4.78
C LEU A 254 -8.95 -3.81 6.15
N ALA A 255 -8.13 -3.14 6.94
CA ALA A 255 -7.71 -3.61 8.26
C ALA A 255 -8.91 -3.86 9.20
N SER A 256 -9.89 -2.98 9.22
CA SER A 256 -11.01 -3.10 10.15
C SER A 256 -12.15 -4.02 9.68
N ARG A 257 -12.18 -4.46 8.41
CA ARG A 257 -13.31 -5.24 7.85
C ARG A 257 -12.91 -6.56 7.24
N HIS A 258 -11.65 -6.65 6.81
CA HIS A 258 -11.06 -7.78 6.09
C HIS A 258 -9.59 -7.99 6.50
N GLY A 259 -9.29 -7.66 7.76
CA GLY A 259 -7.93 -7.68 8.32
C GLY A 259 -7.54 -9.02 8.94
N GLU A 260 -8.31 -10.09 8.79
CA GLU A 260 -8.05 -11.36 9.47
C GLU A 260 -6.74 -12.03 9.06
N ARG A 261 -6.15 -11.63 7.92
CA ARG A 261 -4.82 -12.07 7.45
C ARG A 261 -3.75 -10.99 7.58
N LEU A 262 -4.10 -9.79 8.00
CA LEU A 262 -3.11 -8.71 8.14
C LEU A 262 -2.39 -8.85 9.47
N SER A 263 -1.07 -8.87 9.37
CA SER A 263 -0.11 -8.86 10.48
C SER A 263 0.17 -7.44 10.99
N SER A 264 0.13 -6.45 10.10
CA SER A 264 0.25 -5.04 10.45
C SER A 264 -0.41 -4.11 9.42
N MET A 265 -0.66 -2.85 9.80
CA MET A 265 -1.11 -1.81 8.88
C MET A 265 -0.28 -0.53 8.98
N ILE A 266 -0.16 0.20 7.87
CA ILE A 266 0.54 1.49 7.81
C ILE A 266 -0.36 2.55 7.15
N SER A 267 -0.65 3.62 7.88
CA SER A 267 -1.47 4.74 7.43
C SER A 267 -0.61 6.00 7.33
N LEU A 268 -0.33 6.46 6.11
CA LEU A 268 0.40 7.72 5.86
C LEU A 268 -0.59 8.82 5.46
N SER A 269 -0.78 9.80 6.34
CA SER A 269 -1.84 10.82 6.27
C SER A 269 -3.18 10.19 5.91
N GLY A 270 -3.69 9.31 6.77
CA GLY A 270 -4.96 8.60 6.60
C GLY A 270 -5.93 8.87 7.73
N GLY A 271 -6.76 7.88 8.06
CA GLY A 271 -7.63 7.96 9.22
C GLY A 271 -9.02 7.39 9.03
N VAL A 272 -9.88 7.69 10.00
CA VAL A 272 -11.31 7.35 10.00
C VAL A 272 -12.15 8.55 10.44
N GLY A 273 -13.48 8.42 10.37
CA GLY A 273 -14.39 9.45 10.87
C GLY A 273 -14.67 10.59 9.89
N GLY A 274 -15.57 11.49 10.28
CA GLY A 274 -16.01 12.60 9.42
C GLY A 274 -16.65 12.12 8.10
N LEU A 275 -15.95 12.34 6.98
CA LEU A 275 -16.37 11.89 5.64
C LEU A 275 -15.91 10.46 5.31
N ILE A 276 -15.07 9.86 6.16
CA ILE A 276 -14.53 8.51 6.05
C ILE A 276 -15.41 7.59 6.89
N LYS A 277 -15.66 6.37 6.43
CA LYS A 277 -16.38 5.38 7.23
C LYS A 277 -15.64 5.16 8.57
N PRO A 278 -16.35 4.90 9.67
CA PRO A 278 -15.71 4.65 10.96
C PRO A 278 -14.95 3.31 10.94
N TRP A 279 -14.00 3.16 11.85
CA TRP A 279 -13.40 1.87 12.17
C TRP A 279 -14.48 0.88 12.64
N GLN A 280 -14.33 -0.39 12.24
CA GLN A 280 -15.15 -1.50 12.75
C GLN A 280 -14.24 -2.46 13.49
N ALA A 281 -14.54 -2.74 14.74
CA ALA A 281 -13.80 -3.74 15.49
C ALA A 281 -14.10 -5.13 14.92
N GLY A 282 -13.05 -5.90 14.63
CA GLY A 282 -13.12 -7.25 14.07
C GLY A 282 -11.80 -7.62 13.40
N GLY A 283 -11.61 -8.92 13.12
CA GLY A 283 -10.35 -9.41 12.55
C GLY A 283 -9.25 -9.58 13.59
N ASN A 284 -8.00 -9.58 13.12
CA ASN A 284 -6.80 -9.71 13.93
C ASN A 284 -6.49 -8.41 14.70
N VAL A 285 -5.99 -8.50 15.93
CA VAL A 285 -5.40 -7.36 16.63
C VAL A 285 -3.98 -7.19 16.10
N MET A 286 -3.80 -6.19 15.25
CA MET A 286 -2.53 -5.93 14.56
C MET A 286 -1.88 -4.60 14.98
N PRO A 287 -0.54 -4.53 15.07
CA PRO A 287 0.18 -3.26 15.18
C PRO A 287 -0.08 -2.34 13.99
N ALA A 288 -0.17 -1.04 14.26
CA ALA A 288 -0.43 -0.01 13.27
C ALA A 288 0.60 1.13 13.35
N LEU A 289 1.20 1.48 12.21
CA LEU A 289 1.93 2.74 12.05
C LEU A 289 0.94 3.80 11.59
N VAL A 290 0.72 4.84 12.40
CA VAL A 290 -0.06 6.01 12.00
C VAL A 290 0.87 7.21 11.92
N LEU A 291 1.04 7.73 10.71
CA LEU A 291 1.92 8.84 10.43
C LEU A 291 1.14 9.96 9.75
N TRP A 292 1.26 11.19 10.24
CA TRP A 292 0.56 12.33 9.65
C TRP A 292 1.34 13.65 9.72
N GLY A 293 0.94 14.58 8.88
CA GLY A 293 1.63 15.82 8.54
C GLY A 293 1.43 16.98 9.51
N GLY A 294 1.15 16.67 10.78
CA GLY A 294 0.96 17.66 11.82
C GLY A 294 -0.37 18.40 11.71
N ARG A 295 -0.56 19.44 12.54
CA ARG A 295 -1.87 20.10 12.72
C ARG A 295 -2.48 20.64 11.42
N ASP A 296 -1.64 21.02 10.46
CA ASP A 296 -2.08 21.62 9.20
C ASP A 296 -2.10 20.58 8.05
N ASP A 297 -2.09 19.27 8.37
CA ASP A 297 -2.33 18.17 7.42
C ASP A 297 -3.78 18.15 6.95
N PHE A 298 -4.04 18.94 5.92
CA PHE A 298 -5.35 19.10 5.33
C PHE A 298 -5.25 18.98 3.82
N CYS A 299 -6.15 18.19 3.20
CA CYS A 299 -6.26 18.13 1.76
C CYS A 299 -7.72 18.00 1.31
N ILE A 300 -8.07 18.82 0.30
CA ILE A 300 -9.41 18.93 -0.29
C ILE A 300 -10.49 19.31 0.75
N LEU A 301 -11.07 18.33 1.44
CA LEU A 301 -12.15 18.49 2.42
C LEU A 301 -11.90 17.65 3.67
N ILE A 302 -10.71 17.05 3.81
CA ILE A 302 -10.35 16.14 4.88
C ILE A 302 -9.23 16.78 5.70
N ASP A 303 -9.48 16.84 7.00
CA ASP A 303 -8.51 17.18 8.03
C ASP A 303 -7.88 15.87 8.51
N PHE A 304 -6.68 15.58 8.01
CA PHE A 304 -5.97 14.33 8.29
C PHE A 304 -5.38 14.32 9.69
N ALA A 305 -5.14 15.49 10.29
CA ALA A 305 -4.81 15.58 11.70
C ALA A 305 -5.93 15.03 12.57
N VAL A 306 -7.18 15.47 12.32
CA VAL A 306 -8.35 14.95 13.05
C VAL A 306 -8.59 13.47 12.74
N ALA A 307 -8.53 13.08 11.46
CA ALA A 307 -8.81 11.70 11.07
C ALA A 307 -7.77 10.69 11.57
N SER A 308 -6.49 11.07 11.61
CA SER A 308 -5.41 10.21 12.13
C SER A 308 -5.51 10.06 13.64
N VAL A 309 -5.76 11.14 14.39
CA VAL A 309 -5.99 11.05 15.84
C VAL A 309 -7.21 10.20 16.16
N GLU A 310 -8.31 10.32 15.41
CA GLU A 310 -9.48 9.44 15.61
C GLU A 310 -9.15 7.96 15.31
N LEU A 311 -8.28 7.70 14.33
CA LEU A 311 -7.79 6.35 14.03
C LEU A 311 -6.91 5.80 15.16
N GLU A 312 -5.96 6.58 15.67
CA GLU A 312 -5.09 6.20 16.78
C GLU A 312 -5.92 5.88 18.04
N GLU A 313 -6.85 6.76 18.40
CA GLU A 313 -7.75 6.57 19.55
C GLU A 313 -8.57 5.29 19.43
N VAL A 314 -9.14 5.00 18.26
CA VAL A 314 -9.97 3.79 18.07
C VAL A 314 -9.11 2.53 17.96
N LEU A 315 -7.89 2.59 17.42
CA LEU A 315 -6.96 1.47 17.39
C LEU A 315 -6.57 1.05 18.81
N GLU A 316 -6.09 1.97 19.64
CA GLU A 316 -5.73 1.68 21.03
C GLU A 316 -6.94 1.20 21.85
N ALA A 317 -8.12 1.80 21.64
CA ALA A 317 -9.35 1.37 22.30
C ALA A 317 -9.77 -0.07 21.95
N ASN A 318 -9.29 -0.61 20.82
CA ASN A 318 -9.52 -1.98 20.38
C ASN A 318 -8.27 -2.88 20.56
N GLY A 319 -7.25 -2.42 21.28
CA GLY A 319 -6.08 -3.21 21.65
C GLY A 319 -4.98 -3.28 20.59
N HIS A 320 -5.08 -2.51 19.50
CA HIS A 320 -4.03 -2.44 18.49
C HIS A 320 -2.87 -1.57 19.01
N PRO A 321 -1.62 -2.05 19.02
CA PRO A 321 -0.45 -1.21 19.27
C PRO A 321 -0.34 -0.14 18.19
N VAL A 322 -0.08 1.11 18.58
CA VAL A 322 0.11 2.22 17.66
C VAL A 322 1.55 2.71 17.75
N LEU A 323 2.25 2.77 16.62
CA LEU A 323 3.45 3.59 16.47
C LEU A 323 3.03 4.88 15.79
N GLU A 324 3.13 5.98 16.50
CA GLU A 324 2.75 7.32 16.04
C GLU A 324 3.98 8.03 15.49
N CYS A 325 3.80 8.74 14.39
CA CYS A 325 4.82 9.61 13.81
C CYS A 325 4.19 10.91 13.31
N ILE A 326 4.71 12.07 13.72
CA ILE A 326 4.14 13.37 13.32
C ILE A 326 5.22 14.23 12.67
N HIS A 327 4.98 14.71 11.45
CA HIS A 327 5.90 15.62 10.78
C HIS A 327 5.24 16.96 10.44
N ASN A 328 5.99 18.06 10.42
CA ASN A 328 5.45 19.40 10.18
C ASN A 328 5.26 19.78 8.69
N CYS A 329 5.13 18.80 7.79
CA CYS A 329 5.12 19.06 6.35
C CYS A 329 3.73 19.15 5.73
N THR A 330 2.67 19.26 6.54
CA THR A 330 1.27 19.26 6.06
C THR A 330 0.98 17.98 5.26
N HIS A 331 0.01 18.00 4.35
CA HIS A 331 -0.28 16.86 3.49
C HIS A 331 0.82 16.66 2.44
N ALA A 332 1.87 15.93 2.77
CA ALA A 332 3.05 15.73 1.92
C ALA A 332 3.75 14.40 2.24
N THR A 333 4.61 13.97 1.34
CA THR A 333 5.51 12.83 1.55
C THR A 333 6.26 12.97 2.89
N PRO A 334 6.24 11.92 3.74
CA PRO A 334 6.98 11.93 5.01
C PRO A 334 8.46 12.25 4.78
N PRO A 335 9.04 13.22 5.49
CA PRO A 335 10.42 13.66 5.29
C PRO A 335 11.39 12.71 6.01
N PHE A 336 11.37 11.42 5.66
CA PHE A 336 12.36 10.47 6.18
C PHE A 336 13.74 10.83 5.67
N GLU A 337 14.73 10.70 6.56
CA GLU A 337 16.13 10.98 6.29
C GLU A 337 16.91 9.66 6.39
N VAL A 338 17.68 9.33 5.36
CA VAL A 338 18.56 8.15 5.39
C VAL A 338 19.74 8.45 6.34
N PRO A 339 19.97 7.64 7.39
CA PRO A 339 21.09 7.86 8.31
C PRO A 339 22.44 7.90 7.58
N GLU A 340 23.31 8.85 7.95
CA GLU A 340 24.62 9.02 7.29
C GLU A 340 25.51 7.77 7.39
N ASP A 341 25.34 6.97 8.44
CA ASP A 341 26.07 5.74 8.70
C ASP A 341 25.45 4.50 8.05
N GLN A 342 24.27 4.61 7.43
CA GLN A 342 23.57 3.55 6.69
C GLN A 342 23.05 4.07 5.34
N PRO A 343 23.92 4.59 4.45
CA PRO A 343 23.54 5.23 3.20
C PRO A 343 22.87 4.28 2.17
N GLU A 344 22.93 2.97 2.40
CA GLU A 344 22.28 1.95 1.58
C GLU A 344 20.79 1.78 1.89
N LEU A 345 20.27 2.33 2.98
CA LEU A 345 18.85 2.17 3.29
C LEU A 345 17.97 2.89 2.27
N PRO A 346 16.86 2.27 1.82
CA PRO A 346 15.86 2.97 1.02
C PRO A 346 15.21 4.09 1.85
N THR A 347 14.77 5.16 1.20
CA THR A 347 14.21 6.36 1.85
C THR A 347 13.12 6.06 2.88
N PHE A 348 12.26 5.08 2.61
CA PHE A 348 11.13 4.69 3.47
C PHE A 348 11.43 3.51 4.42
N ALA A 349 12.71 3.29 4.74
CA ALA A 349 13.16 2.21 5.63
C ALA A 349 12.31 2.03 6.91
N PRO A 350 11.89 3.08 7.64
CA PRO A 350 11.01 2.90 8.81
C PRO A 350 9.70 2.16 8.50
N ALA A 351 9.07 2.38 7.33
CA ALA A 351 7.84 1.68 6.96
C ALA A 351 8.08 0.20 6.64
N TRP A 352 9.20 -0.11 6.00
CA TRP A 352 9.57 -1.49 5.67
C TRP A 352 9.95 -2.27 6.93
N GLU A 353 10.73 -1.67 7.81
CA GLU A 353 11.11 -2.26 9.10
C GLU A 353 9.92 -2.39 10.06
N PHE A 354 8.96 -1.48 10.00
CA PHE A 354 7.70 -1.64 10.71
C PHE A 354 7.00 -2.93 10.29
N MET A 355 6.76 -3.14 9.00
CA MET A 355 6.15 -4.38 8.52
C MET A 355 6.93 -5.62 8.96
N LEU A 356 8.25 -5.60 8.76
CA LEU A 356 9.09 -6.78 9.02
C LEU A 356 9.28 -7.08 10.52
N ALA A 357 9.05 -6.11 11.38
CA ALA A 357 9.05 -6.30 12.83
C ALA A 357 7.77 -6.98 13.33
N HIS A 358 6.66 -6.96 12.58
CA HIS A 358 5.35 -7.34 13.07
C HIS A 358 4.74 -8.55 12.34
N PRO A 359 5.22 -9.77 12.62
CA PRO A 359 4.53 -10.97 12.20
C PRO A 359 3.20 -11.15 12.94
N TYR A 360 2.31 -11.94 12.37
CA TYR A 360 0.95 -12.17 12.85
C TYR A 360 0.90 -12.77 14.25
N TRP A 361 1.89 -13.60 14.60
CA TRP A 361 1.90 -14.38 15.84
C TRP A 361 2.26 -13.60 17.10
N LEU A 362 2.41 -12.28 17.01
CA LEU A 362 2.60 -11.41 18.16
C LEU A 362 1.38 -11.46 19.09
N GLU A 363 1.61 -11.27 20.39
CA GLU A 363 0.52 -11.15 21.35
C GLU A 363 -0.30 -9.88 21.08
N ASP A 364 -1.62 -9.97 21.23
CA ASP A 364 -2.52 -8.81 21.15
C ASP A 364 -2.03 -7.67 22.05
N GLY A 365 -1.90 -6.46 21.50
CA GLY A 365 -1.47 -5.30 22.24
C GLY A 365 0.05 -5.20 22.48
N TYR A 366 0.85 -6.06 21.86
CA TYR A 366 2.32 -5.98 21.91
C TYR A 366 2.94 -5.54 20.57
N SER A 367 3.89 -4.61 20.64
CA SER A 367 4.85 -4.34 19.58
C SER A 367 6.27 -4.64 20.06
N PRO A 368 7.14 -5.25 19.24
CA PRO A 368 8.56 -5.40 19.58
C PRO A 368 9.29 -4.08 19.83
N TYR A 369 8.74 -2.96 19.36
CA TYR A 369 9.29 -1.62 19.64
C TYR A 369 9.05 -1.17 21.09
N ASP A 370 8.10 -1.77 21.82
CA ASP A 370 7.84 -1.47 23.24
C ASP A 370 9.02 -1.89 24.15
N ASP A 371 9.84 -2.83 23.69
CA ASP A 371 10.99 -3.35 24.43
C ASP A 371 12.25 -2.47 24.28
N TYR A 372 12.19 -1.43 23.45
CA TYR A 372 13.29 -0.49 23.23
C TYR A 372 13.11 0.78 24.05
N ASP A 373 14.16 1.25 24.74
CA ASP A 373 14.15 2.53 25.46
C ASP A 373 13.89 3.72 24.50
N GLU A 374 14.41 3.62 23.28
CA GLU A 374 14.24 4.56 22.16
C GLU A 374 14.12 3.74 20.87
N LEU A 375 13.29 4.17 19.91
CA LEU A 375 13.16 3.46 18.64
C LEU A 375 14.53 3.31 17.96
N PRO A 376 14.91 2.10 17.52
CA PRO A 376 16.21 1.88 16.91
C PRO A 376 16.33 2.62 15.58
N SER A 377 17.55 2.93 15.15
CA SER A 377 17.78 3.40 13.77
C SER A 377 17.18 2.42 12.77
N PRO A 378 16.51 2.88 11.69
CA PRO A 378 16.48 4.25 11.14
C PRO A 378 15.26 5.07 11.56
N TRP A 379 14.56 4.71 12.64
CA TRP A 379 13.43 5.49 13.12
C TRP A 379 13.84 6.91 13.50
N PRO A 380 13.08 7.93 13.08
CA PRO A 380 13.37 9.29 13.47
C PRO A 380 12.87 9.59 14.89
N ASP A 381 13.40 10.66 15.49
CA ASP A 381 13.07 11.12 16.85
C ASP A 381 11.66 11.72 16.98
N TRP A 382 10.97 11.93 15.87
CA TRP A 382 9.58 12.38 15.78
C TRP A 382 8.56 11.23 15.67
N CYS A 383 8.99 10.01 16.01
CA CYS A 383 8.15 8.83 16.13
C CYS A 383 8.24 8.23 17.55
N ALA A 384 7.15 7.64 18.04
CA ALA A 384 7.10 6.96 19.32
C ALA A 384 5.98 5.90 19.37
N MET A 385 6.12 4.93 20.28
CA MET A 385 5.02 4.00 20.60
C MET A 385 3.96 4.69 21.46
N GLY A 386 2.69 4.51 21.09
CA GLY A 386 1.50 5.05 21.73
C GLY A 386 0.94 6.30 21.06
N ALA A 387 -0.39 6.42 21.02
CA ALA A 387 -1.09 7.60 20.52
C ALA A 387 -0.77 8.84 21.37
N GLY A 388 -0.43 9.95 20.71
CA GLY A 388 0.00 11.19 21.35
C GLY A 388 1.38 11.14 22.03
N ALA A 389 2.17 10.09 21.81
CA ALA A 389 3.52 9.96 22.36
C ALA A 389 4.60 10.61 21.46
N ALA A 390 4.34 10.76 20.16
CA ALA A 390 5.27 11.33 19.22
C ALA A 390 5.41 12.85 19.42
N MET A 391 6.60 13.36 19.12
CA MET A 391 6.84 14.79 19.05
C MET A 391 6.83 15.23 17.59
N GLU A 392 6.03 16.24 17.25
CA GLU A 392 5.99 16.78 15.88
C GLU A 392 7.41 17.21 15.43
N ARG A 393 7.85 16.67 14.29
CA ARG A 393 9.12 17.05 13.65
C ARG A 393 9.21 18.56 13.52
N VAL A 394 10.40 19.11 13.75
CA VAL A 394 10.73 20.49 13.39
C VAL A 394 11.72 20.51 12.23
N GLY A 395 11.56 21.45 11.30
CA GLY A 395 12.49 21.60 10.18
C GLY A 395 11.84 22.18 8.93
N GLU A 396 12.64 22.31 7.87
CA GLU A 396 12.13 22.72 6.57
C GLU A 396 11.31 21.59 5.93
N CYS A 397 10.34 22.00 5.10
CA CYS A 397 9.45 21.13 4.34
C CYS A 397 9.24 21.72 2.95
N GLY A 398 8.97 20.87 1.96
CA GLY A 398 8.65 21.27 0.59
C GLY A 398 7.29 21.97 0.43
N GLY A 399 6.50 22.03 1.50
CA GLY A 399 5.09 22.44 1.47
C GLY A 399 4.16 21.26 1.18
N SER A 400 2.85 21.54 1.14
CA SER A 400 1.85 20.52 0.83
C SER A 400 1.99 20.00 -0.60
N GLU A 401 1.87 18.68 -0.76
CA GLU A 401 1.74 17.99 -2.04
C GLU A 401 0.27 17.70 -2.40
N CYS A 402 -0.69 18.23 -1.63
CA CYS A 402 -2.10 18.24 -2.00
C CYS A 402 -2.30 19.16 -3.21
N GLN A 403 -2.60 18.58 -4.38
CA GLN A 403 -2.85 19.30 -5.63
C GLN A 403 -4.31 19.35 -6.01
#